data_AF-A0A518GCM3-F1
#
_entry.id   AF-A0A518GCM3-F1
#
_cell.length_a   1.000
_cell.length_b   1.000
_cell.length_c   1.000
_cell.angle_alpha   90.00
_cell.angle_beta   90.00
_cell.angle_gamma   90.00
#
_symmetry.space_group_name_H-M   'P 1'
#
loop_
_entity.id
_entity.type
_entity.pdbx_description
1 polymer ?
#
loop_
_entity_poly.entity_id
_entity_poly.type
_entity_poly.pdbx_seq_one_letter_code
_entity_poly.pdbx_strand_id
1 'polypeptide(L)'
;MLILILLTSIGFLVSILLIVLAVRSLIARGRSHASRGLFRFHDGKKTREIDPIQVLISLEEHPKFRIDLDPRRALQDGDRESLANMADAVRTAFIVPKFSVPGRPGLTTYECVELLAVFMLYVDMQKKSTNPPPTSQPSTESTSTASDASTTPSMLDSGSSVSEALPSTP
;
A
#
# COMPACT_ATOMS: atom_id res chain seq x y z
N MET A 1 -48.81 6.72 6.14
CA MET A 1 -47.78 5.64 6.15
C MET A 1 -46.65 5.90 5.16
N LEU A 2 -46.93 6.24 3.89
CA LEU A 2 -45.91 6.49 2.85
C LEU A 2 -44.89 7.59 3.22
N ILE A 3 -45.36 8.70 3.80
CA ILE A 3 -44.50 9.84 4.21
C ILE A 3 -43.48 9.42 5.29
N LEU A 4 -43.86 8.54 6.23
CA LEU A 4 -42.96 8.09 7.30
C LEU A 4 -41.86 7.16 6.77
N ILE A 5 -42.19 6.31 5.79
CA ILE A 5 -41.22 5.43 5.11
C ILE A 5 -40.21 6.26 4.29
N LEU A 6 -40.68 7.32 3.63
CA LEU A 6 -39.81 8.22 2.87
C LEU A 6 -38.84 9.00 3.77
N LEU A 7 -39.32 9.50 4.92
CA LEU A 7 -38.48 10.23 5.86
C LEU A 7 -37.40 9.35 6.49
N THR A 8 -37.74 8.11 6.84
CA THR A 8 -36.79 7.15 7.41
C THR A 8 -35.74 6.71 6.40
N SER A 9 -36.12 6.49 5.13
CA SER A 9 -35.16 6.13 4.08
C SER A 9 -34.19 7.27 3.75
N ILE A 10 -34.68 8.52 3.68
CA ILE A 10 -33.83 9.70 3.48
C ILE A 10 -32.84 9.85 4.63
N GLY A 11 -33.31 9.74 5.89
CA GLY A 11 -32.44 9.83 7.06
C GLY A 11 -31.33 8.77 7.06
N PHE A 12 -31.64 7.54 6.65
CA PHE A 12 -30.66 6.46 6.51
C PHE A 12 -29.62 6.74 5.42
N LEU A 13 -30.05 7.21 4.25
CA LEU A 13 -29.14 7.56 3.16
C LEU A 13 -28.21 8.74 3.53
N VAL A 14 -28.75 9.76 4.19
CA VAL A 14 -27.94 10.89 4.68
C VAL A 14 -26.94 10.42 5.73
N SER A 15 -27.33 9.54 6.65
CA SER A 15 -26.42 8.96 7.64
C SER A 15 -25.27 8.19 6.99
N ILE A 16 -25.57 7.31 6.02
CA ILE A 16 -24.55 6.59 5.25
C ILE A 16 -23.61 7.57 4.55
N LEU A 17 -24.15 8.60 3.89
CA LEU A 17 -23.36 9.59 3.18
C LEU A 17 -22.42 10.34 4.14
N LEU A 18 -22.91 10.75 5.31
CA LEU A 18 -22.10 11.42 6.33
C LEU A 18 -21.00 10.51 6.88
N ILE A 19 -21.28 9.23 7.09
CA ILE A 19 -20.26 8.24 7.51
C ILE A 19 -19.17 8.12 6.43
N VAL A 20 -19.56 7.97 5.15
CA VAL A 20 -18.60 7.90 4.03
C VAL A 20 -17.75 9.18 3.93
N LEU A 21 -18.37 10.35 4.08
CA LEU A 21 -17.67 11.63 4.06
C LEU A 21 -16.74 11.80 5.27
N ALA A 22 -17.15 11.37 6.46
CA ALA A 22 -16.33 11.41 7.66
C ALA A 22 -15.10 10.50 7.51
N VAL A 23 -15.28 9.28 7.01
CA VAL A 23 -14.18 8.35 6.72
C VAL A 23 -13.23 8.96 5.67
N ARG A 24 -13.77 9.53 4.58
CA ARG A 24 -12.96 10.22 3.57
C ARG A 24 -12.20 11.42 4.12
N SER A 25 -12.84 12.22 4.96
CA SER A 25 -12.22 13.40 5.61
C SER A 25 -11.11 12.98 6.58
N LEU A 26 -11.32 11.90 7.34
CA LEU A 26 -10.32 11.35 8.25
C LEU A 26 -9.09 10.85 7.48
N ILE A 27 -9.32 10.13 6.37
CA ILE A 27 -8.26 9.65 5.48
C ILE A 27 -7.52 10.84 4.83
N ALA A 28 -8.26 11.87 4.38
CA ALA A 28 -7.68 13.05 3.74
C ALA A 28 -6.86 13.90 4.72
N ARG A 29 -7.30 14.04 5.98
CA ARG A 29 -6.57 14.77 7.04
C ARG A 29 -5.23 14.12 7.39
N GLY A 30 -5.06 12.83 7.14
CA GLY A 30 -3.77 12.14 7.31
C GLY A 30 -2.71 12.47 6.25
N ARG A 31 -3.07 13.21 5.17
CA ARG A 31 -2.18 13.49 4.03
C ARG A 31 -1.31 14.76 4.18
N SER A 32 -1.32 15.44 5.32
CA SER A 32 -0.63 16.74 5.49
C SER A 32 0.90 16.69 5.64
N HIS A 33 1.53 15.53 5.53
CA HIS A 33 2.97 15.44 5.35
C HIS A 33 3.25 14.92 3.94
N ALA A 34 4.14 15.62 3.21
CA ALA A 34 4.70 15.29 1.89
C ALA A 34 5.43 13.93 1.88
N SER A 35 4.70 12.87 2.20
CA SER A 35 5.15 11.49 2.19
C SER A 35 5.13 11.01 0.74
N ARG A 36 6.13 10.20 0.39
CA ARG A 36 6.46 9.73 -0.97
C ARG A 36 5.43 8.73 -1.54
N GLY A 37 4.13 8.96 -1.33
CA GLY A 37 3.07 8.01 -1.67
C GLY A 37 3.12 6.74 -0.81
N LEU A 38 3.72 6.79 0.38
CA LEU A 38 3.77 5.62 1.28
C LEU A 38 2.41 5.37 1.92
N PHE A 39 2.06 4.09 2.09
CA PHE A 39 0.86 3.69 2.81
C PHE A 39 1.15 3.61 4.31
N ARG A 40 0.33 4.30 5.11
CA ARG A 40 0.45 4.34 6.58
C ARG A 40 -0.54 3.38 7.23
N PHE A 41 -0.10 2.61 8.20
CA PHE A 41 -0.95 1.69 8.97
C PHE A 41 -0.45 1.53 10.41
N HIS A 42 -1.29 1.02 11.30
CA HIS A 42 -0.92 0.73 12.68
C HIS A 42 -0.68 -0.78 12.86
N ASP A 43 0.47 -1.18 13.40
CA ASP A 43 0.87 -2.60 13.54
C ASP A 43 0.42 -3.25 14.87
N GLY A 44 -0.47 -2.57 15.60
CA GLY A 44 -0.89 -2.90 16.96
C GLY A 44 -0.07 -2.20 18.06
N LYS A 45 1.10 -1.64 17.73
CA LYS A 45 1.95 -0.91 18.68
C LYS A 45 2.31 0.51 18.23
N LYS A 46 2.58 0.71 16.94
CA LYS A 46 2.98 1.99 16.37
C LYS A 46 2.48 2.13 14.94
N THR A 47 2.47 3.37 14.46
CA THR A 47 2.27 3.65 13.04
C THR A 47 3.52 3.30 12.24
N ARG A 48 3.33 2.59 11.12
CA ARG A 48 4.36 2.22 10.14
C ARG A 48 3.98 2.77 8.78
N GLU A 49 4.97 2.89 7.91
CA GLU A 49 4.81 3.25 6.51
C GLU A 49 5.41 2.14 5.65
N ILE A 50 4.78 1.84 4.51
CA ILE A 50 5.24 0.84 3.56
C ILE A 50 4.98 1.29 2.12
N ASP A 51 5.80 0.81 1.19
CA ASP A 51 5.57 1.02 -0.24
C ASP A 51 4.34 0.20 -0.69
N PRO A 52 3.27 0.84 -1.17
CA PRO A 52 2.07 0.14 -1.61
C PRO A 52 2.33 -0.80 -2.80
N ILE A 53 3.30 -0.51 -3.67
CA ILE A 53 3.60 -1.38 -4.81
C ILE A 53 4.23 -2.70 -4.33
N GLN A 54 5.15 -2.63 -3.37
CA GLN A 54 5.75 -3.81 -2.77
C GLN A 54 4.70 -4.69 -2.08
N VAL A 55 3.73 -4.08 -1.39
CA VAL A 55 2.62 -4.81 -0.76
C VAL A 55 1.76 -5.52 -1.81
N LEU A 56 1.41 -4.84 -2.91
CA LEU A 56 0.62 -5.46 -3.99
C LEU A 56 1.33 -6.68 -4.58
N ILE A 57 2.61 -6.54 -4.93
CA ILE A 57 3.43 -7.64 -5.45
C ILE A 57 3.45 -8.80 -4.44
N SER A 58 3.71 -8.52 -3.16
CA SER A 58 3.76 -9.56 -2.13
C SER A 58 2.41 -10.25 -1.90
N LEU A 59 1.28 -9.57 -2.11
CA LEU A 59 -0.05 -10.17 -2.02
C LEU A 59 -0.35 -11.06 -3.23
N GLU A 60 0.07 -10.65 -4.43
CA GLU A 60 -0.09 -11.42 -5.66
C GLU A 60 0.79 -12.67 -5.70
N GLU A 61 1.99 -12.60 -5.13
CA GLU A 61 2.94 -13.72 -5.05
C GLU A 61 2.61 -14.73 -3.93
N HIS A 62 1.65 -14.43 -3.05
CA HIS A 62 1.36 -15.28 -1.91
C HIS A 62 0.74 -16.63 -2.35
N PRO A 63 1.34 -17.78 -2.00
CA PRO A 63 1.05 -19.07 -2.65
C PRO A 63 -0.37 -19.60 -2.43
N LYS A 64 -1.02 -19.17 -1.34
CA LYS A 64 -2.35 -19.64 -0.93
C LYS A 64 -3.43 -18.57 -1.01
N PHE A 65 -3.06 -17.33 -1.32
CA PHE A 65 -3.99 -16.22 -1.29
C PHE A 65 -4.30 -15.72 -2.69
N ARG A 66 -5.58 -15.50 -2.96
CA ARG A 66 -6.11 -15.05 -4.23
C ARG A 66 -6.93 -13.80 -3.99
N ILE A 67 -6.36 -12.64 -4.34
CA ILE A 67 -6.95 -11.33 -4.10
C ILE A 67 -8.35 -11.15 -4.72
N ASP A 68 -8.61 -11.89 -5.80
CA ASP A 68 -9.87 -11.90 -6.55
C ASP A 68 -10.95 -12.80 -5.93
N LEU A 69 -10.57 -13.85 -5.20
CA LEU A 69 -11.49 -14.90 -4.74
C LEU A 69 -11.67 -14.91 -3.21
N ASP A 70 -10.58 -14.84 -2.47
CA ASP A 70 -10.59 -15.11 -1.02
C ASP A 70 -11.34 -14.04 -0.23
N PRO A 71 -11.21 -12.72 -0.52
CA PRO A 71 -12.01 -11.71 0.19
C PRO A 71 -13.52 -11.96 0.03
N ARG A 72 -13.96 -12.38 -1.15
CA ARG A 72 -15.36 -12.69 -1.42
C ARG A 72 -15.82 -13.92 -0.62
N ARG A 73 -15.08 -15.03 -0.72
CA ARG A 73 -15.40 -16.29 0.00
C ARG A 73 -15.39 -16.11 1.52
N ALA A 74 -14.40 -15.39 2.04
CA ALA A 74 -14.29 -15.14 3.48
C ALA A 74 -15.46 -14.30 4.01
N LEU A 75 -15.85 -13.24 3.30
CA LEU A 75 -16.85 -12.27 3.79
C LEU A 75 -18.30 -12.65 3.45
N GLN A 76 -18.55 -13.25 2.28
CA GLN A 76 -19.90 -13.61 1.83
C GLN A 76 -20.27 -15.03 2.26
N ASP A 77 -19.36 -15.98 2.06
CA ASP A 77 -19.63 -17.40 2.29
C ASP A 77 -19.21 -17.86 3.69
N GLY A 78 -18.51 -16.99 4.45
CA GLY A 78 -18.00 -17.30 5.78
C GLY A 78 -16.89 -18.35 5.78
N ASP A 79 -16.18 -18.52 4.65
CA ASP A 79 -15.12 -19.51 4.50
C ASP A 79 -13.92 -19.17 5.41
N ARG A 80 -13.71 -20.02 6.41
CA ARG A 80 -12.64 -19.87 7.40
C ARG A 80 -11.25 -20.10 6.81
N GLU A 81 -11.13 -20.93 5.77
CA GLU A 81 -9.85 -21.17 5.12
C GLU A 81 -9.41 -19.94 4.33
N SER A 82 -10.31 -19.38 3.51
CA SER A 82 -10.09 -18.11 2.83
C SER A 82 -9.76 -16.97 3.81
N LEU A 83 -10.44 -16.91 4.96
CA LEU A 83 -10.14 -15.93 6.02
C LEU A 83 -8.73 -16.11 6.61
N ALA A 84 -8.30 -17.36 6.82
CA ALA A 84 -6.96 -17.66 7.32
C ALA A 84 -5.87 -17.32 6.29
N ASN A 85 -6.07 -17.68 5.02
CA ASN A 85 -5.17 -17.36 3.92
C ASN A 85 -5.02 -15.86 3.73
N MET A 86 -6.12 -15.11 3.82
CA MET A 86 -6.12 -13.65 3.73
C MET A 86 -5.32 -13.02 4.88
N ALA A 87 -5.53 -13.48 6.12
CA ALA A 87 -4.77 -12.94 7.25
C ALA A 87 -3.28 -13.29 7.19
N ASP A 88 -2.92 -14.46 6.68
CA ASP A 88 -1.53 -14.88 6.47
C ASP A 88 -0.82 -14.02 5.41
N ALA A 89 -1.50 -13.80 4.28
CA ALA A 89 -0.99 -12.96 3.20
C ALA A 89 -0.76 -11.51 3.65
N VAL A 90 -1.69 -10.94 4.41
CA VAL A 90 -1.55 -9.58 4.96
C VAL A 90 -0.38 -9.51 5.93
N ARG A 91 -0.21 -10.48 6.83
CA ARG A 91 0.93 -10.48 7.76
C ARG A 91 2.26 -10.54 7.03
N THR A 92 2.34 -11.35 5.98
CA THR A 92 3.54 -11.49 5.16
C THR A 92 3.83 -10.19 4.40
N ALA A 93 2.85 -9.66 3.67
CA ALA A 93 3.02 -8.47 2.84
C ALA A 93 3.34 -7.19 3.64
N PHE A 94 2.74 -7.04 4.83
CA PHE A 94 2.98 -5.89 5.70
C PHE A 94 4.12 -6.10 6.72
N ILE A 95 4.71 -7.30 6.75
CA ILE A 95 5.75 -7.69 7.71
C ILE A 95 5.26 -7.44 9.15
N VAL A 96 4.10 -8.00 9.47
CA VAL A 96 3.41 -7.84 10.76
C VAL A 96 3.30 -9.19 11.46
N PRO A 97 3.72 -9.30 12.73
CA PRO A 97 3.63 -10.55 13.46
C PRO A 97 2.16 -10.93 13.71
N LYS A 98 1.92 -12.23 13.90
CA LYS A 98 0.62 -12.72 14.36
C LYS A 98 0.38 -12.25 15.79
N PHE A 99 -0.82 -11.72 16.06
CA PHE A 99 -1.21 -11.37 17.41
C PHE A 99 -1.10 -12.58 18.36
N SER A 100 -0.48 -12.36 19.51
CA SER A 100 -0.27 -13.39 20.53
C SER A 100 -0.88 -12.97 21.86
N VAL A 101 -0.48 -11.81 22.37
CA VAL A 101 -0.95 -11.27 23.66
C VAL A 101 -1.18 -9.75 23.55
N PRO A 102 -2.11 -9.19 24.36
CA PRO A 102 -2.33 -7.75 24.42
C PRO A 102 -1.05 -6.96 24.75
N GLY A 103 -0.86 -5.81 24.12
CA GLY A 103 0.29 -4.92 24.34
C GLY A 103 1.58 -5.31 23.61
N ARG A 104 1.60 -6.44 22.89
CA ARG A 104 2.69 -6.80 21.97
C ARG A 104 2.32 -6.45 20.53
N PRO A 105 3.31 -6.18 19.65
CA PRO A 105 3.03 -5.94 18.25
C PRO A 105 2.38 -7.16 17.61
N GLY A 106 1.53 -6.92 16.63
CA GLY A 106 0.87 -7.94 15.84
C GLY A 106 -0.62 -7.70 15.71
N LEU A 107 -1.18 -8.27 14.65
CA LEU A 107 -2.58 -8.09 14.29
C LEU A 107 -3.36 -9.40 14.42
N THR A 108 -4.55 -9.27 14.97
CA THR A 108 -5.56 -10.32 14.98
C THR A 108 -6.00 -10.60 13.55
N THR A 109 -6.67 -11.73 13.33
CA THR A 109 -7.22 -12.07 12.00
C THR A 109 -8.17 -10.99 11.49
N TYR A 110 -9.02 -10.43 12.36
CA TYR A 110 -9.96 -9.37 12.01
C TYR A 110 -9.25 -8.09 11.57
N GLU A 111 -8.26 -7.62 12.35
CA GLU A 111 -7.48 -6.43 12.00
C GLU A 111 -6.68 -6.62 10.70
N CYS A 112 -6.24 -7.85 10.37
CA CYS A 112 -5.63 -8.13 9.07
C CYS A 112 -6.64 -7.94 7.92
N VAL A 113 -7.89 -8.38 8.08
CA VAL A 113 -8.94 -8.17 7.07
C VAL A 113 -9.25 -6.69 6.90
N GLU A 114 -9.36 -5.96 8.01
CA GLU A 114 -9.60 -4.52 8.00
C GLU A 114 -8.44 -3.77 7.32
N LEU A 115 -7.19 -4.13 7.65
CA LEU A 115 -5.99 -3.56 7.02
C LEU A 115 -6.00 -3.77 5.50
N LEU A 116 -6.34 -4.98 5.04
CA LEU A 116 -6.47 -5.25 3.61
C LEU A 116 -7.57 -4.40 2.97
N ALA A 117 -8.74 -4.27 3.58
CA ALA A 117 -9.83 -3.47 3.05
C ALA A 117 -9.44 -1.98 2.91
N VAL A 118 -8.79 -1.42 3.93
CA VAL A 118 -8.29 -0.03 3.91
C VAL A 118 -7.20 0.13 2.85
N PHE A 119 -6.32 -0.85 2.71
CA PHE A 119 -5.27 -0.85 1.70
C PHE A 119 -5.83 -0.89 0.27
N MET A 120 -6.78 -1.77 -0.02
CA MET A 120 -7.44 -1.84 -1.33
C MET A 120 -8.15 -0.52 -1.68
N LEU A 121 -8.83 0.08 -0.70
CA LEU A 121 -9.42 1.41 -0.86
C LEU A 121 -8.36 2.47 -1.16
N TYR A 122 -7.21 2.42 -0.49
CA TYR A 122 -6.09 3.31 -0.76
C TYR A 122 -5.59 3.18 -2.20
N VAL A 123 -5.35 1.96 -2.67
CA VAL A 123 -4.91 1.68 -4.06
C VAL A 123 -5.92 2.21 -5.08
N ASP A 124 -7.21 1.98 -4.85
CA ASP A 124 -8.29 2.51 -5.70
C ASP A 124 -8.33 4.04 -5.73
N MET A 125 -8.05 4.70 -4.60
CA MET A 125 -7.96 6.16 -4.55
C MET A 125 -6.72 6.68 -5.29
N GLN A 126 -5.59 5.98 -5.22
CA GLN A 126 -4.40 6.37 -5.97
C GLN A 126 -4.61 6.26 -7.48
N LYS A 127 -5.27 5.19 -7.95
CA LYS A 127 -5.65 5.03 -9.36
C LYS A 127 -6.54 6.17 -9.88
N LYS A 128 -7.34 6.78 -9.00
CA LYS A 128 -8.24 7.91 -9.34
C LYS A 128 -7.58 9.28 -9.19
N SER A 129 -6.42 9.36 -8.55
CA SER A 129 -5.69 10.62 -8.36
C SER A 129 -4.94 10.97 -9.64
N THR A 130 -5.65 11.48 -10.64
CA THR A 130 -5.12 11.97 -11.92
C THR A 130 -4.39 13.31 -11.80
N ASN A 131 -3.90 13.69 -10.61
CA ASN A 131 -3.07 14.88 -10.50
C ASN A 131 -1.84 14.65 -11.38
N PRO A 132 -1.64 15.44 -12.45
CA PRO A 132 -0.45 15.31 -13.26
C PRO A 132 0.75 15.45 -12.33
N PRO A 133 1.81 14.63 -12.51
CA PRO A 133 3.03 14.83 -11.76
C PRO A 133 3.44 16.30 -11.91
N PRO A 134 3.95 16.95 -10.85
CA PRO A 134 4.42 18.32 -10.96
C PRO A 134 5.36 18.38 -12.15
N THR A 135 4.96 19.11 -13.19
CA THR A 135 5.76 19.30 -14.38
C THR A 135 7.08 19.84 -13.90
N SER A 136 8.16 19.11 -14.18
CA SER A 136 9.52 19.52 -13.86
C SER A 136 9.65 20.98 -14.27
N GLN A 137 10.13 21.84 -13.36
CA GLN A 137 10.36 23.23 -13.72
C GLN A 137 11.22 23.25 -14.99
N PRO A 138 10.91 24.13 -15.96
CA PRO A 138 11.68 24.22 -17.20
C PRO A 138 13.14 24.37 -16.82
N SER A 139 13.97 23.45 -17.31
CA SER A 139 15.40 23.45 -17.07
C SER A 139 15.91 24.83 -17.43
N THR A 140 16.38 25.59 -16.43
CA THR A 140 17.06 26.84 -16.71
C THR A 140 18.37 26.43 -17.34
N GLU A 141 18.43 26.45 -18.68
CA GLU A 141 19.68 26.25 -19.40
C GLU A 141 20.71 27.15 -18.74
N SER A 142 21.69 26.54 -18.09
CA SER A 142 22.84 27.26 -17.61
C SER A 142 23.53 27.77 -18.87
N THR A 143 23.50 29.08 -19.07
CA THR A 143 24.34 29.76 -20.06
C THR A 143 25.79 29.50 -19.67
N SER A 144 26.31 28.34 -20.08
CA SER A 144 27.73 28.03 -20.01
C SER A 144 28.42 28.86 -21.07
N THR A 145 28.97 30.00 -20.65
CA THR A 145 29.95 30.73 -21.41
C THR A 145 31.08 29.77 -21.79
N ALA A 146 31.25 29.54 -23.08
CA ALA A 146 32.33 28.72 -23.63
C ALA A 146 33.68 29.17 -23.07
N SER A 147 34.42 28.25 -22.49
CA SER A 147 35.87 28.35 -22.37
C SER A 147 36.45 27.13 -23.06
N ASP A 148 36.87 27.35 -24.30
CA ASP A 148 37.66 26.43 -25.10
C ASP A 148 38.96 26.10 -24.36
N ALA A 149 39.10 24.86 -23.91
CA ALA A 149 40.40 24.26 -23.64
C ALA A 149 40.35 22.75 -23.91
N SER A 150 40.72 22.42 -25.14
CA SER A 150 41.07 21.08 -25.62
C SER A 150 42.16 20.43 -24.77
N THR A 151 41.91 19.22 -24.24
CA THR A 151 42.83 18.11 -23.88
C THR A 151 42.05 17.10 -23.04
N THR A 152 42.02 15.76 -23.19
CA THR A 152 42.69 14.71 -23.97
C THR A 152 41.83 13.44 -23.74
N PRO A 153 41.63 12.50 -24.68
CA PRO A 153 40.92 11.26 -24.39
C PRO A 153 41.85 10.27 -23.67
N SER A 154 41.55 9.88 -22.43
CA SER A 154 42.17 8.71 -21.80
C SER A 154 41.15 7.58 -21.71
N MET A 155 41.38 6.57 -22.53
CA MET A 155 40.83 5.22 -22.38
C MET A 155 41.34 4.55 -21.09
N LEU A 156 40.77 3.36 -20.82
CA LEU A 156 41.12 2.34 -19.80
C LEU A 156 40.28 2.48 -18.51
N ASP A 157 39.73 1.42 -17.90
CA ASP A 157 40.02 -0.01 -18.04
C ASP A 157 38.81 -0.87 -17.62
N SER A 158 38.77 -2.06 -18.19
CA SER A 158 37.79 -3.12 -18.01
C SER A 158 38.13 -3.94 -16.76
N GLY A 159 37.21 -4.03 -15.80
CA GLY A 159 37.42 -4.77 -14.54
C GLY A 159 36.32 -5.80 -14.31
N SER A 160 36.33 -6.88 -15.09
CA SER A 160 35.56 -8.09 -14.82
C SER A 160 36.25 -8.90 -13.73
N SER A 161 35.56 -9.17 -12.62
CA SER A 161 35.95 -10.24 -11.70
C SER A 161 34.74 -11.11 -11.39
N VAL A 162 34.83 -12.33 -11.90
CA VAL A 162 34.02 -13.49 -11.54
C VAL A 162 34.72 -14.17 -10.37
N SER A 163 33.97 -14.51 -9.32
CA SER A 163 34.37 -15.45 -8.26
C SER A 163 33.07 -16.05 -7.75
N GLU A 164 32.63 -17.24 -8.17
CA GLU A 164 33.17 -18.58 -7.92
C GLU A 164 33.42 -18.88 -6.43
N ALA A 165 32.48 -19.59 -5.81
CA ALA A 165 32.72 -20.74 -4.93
C ALA A 165 31.39 -21.25 -4.37
N LEU A 166 31.01 -22.47 -4.75
CA LEU A 166 29.87 -23.21 -4.20
C LEU A 166 30.44 -24.44 -3.47
N PRO A 167 30.38 -24.52 -2.13
CA PRO A 167 30.75 -25.73 -1.41
C PRO A 167 29.62 -26.75 -1.46
N SER A 168 29.93 -27.90 -2.04
CA SER A 168 29.17 -29.15 -1.91
C SER A 168 29.45 -29.76 -0.54
N THR A 169 28.42 -30.21 0.16
CA THR A 169 28.56 -31.11 1.33
C THR A 169 27.41 -32.12 1.32
N PRO A 170 27.64 -33.31 1.91
CA PRO A 170 27.14 -34.62 1.49
C PRO A 170 25.70 -34.96 1.90
#